data_AF-A0A9D7U7V0-F1
#
_entry.id   AF-A0A9D7U7V0-F1
#
_cell.length_a   1.000
_cell.length_b   1.000
_cell.length_c   1.000
_cell.angle_alpha   90.00
_cell.angle_beta   90.00
_cell.angle_gamma   90.00
#
_symmetry.space_group_name_H-M   'P 1'
#
loop_
_entity.id
_entity.type
_entity.pdbx_description
1 polymer ?
#
loop_
_entity_poly.entity_id
_entity_poly.type
_entity_poly.pdbx_seq_one_letter_code
_entity_poly.pdbx_strand_id
1 'polypeptide(L)'
;MTTGGMGINGAFDFPIRVISESGVFHVGGSYVFSDAVKSDHQVYNIATNLNEDYLVRFHATMQYTFAIRIDESFMFRMRLGGTVYNMESWATTAGQDLDTAVIYRKVDNQTVGGLSGAVDFMATAWSTPVGFTLSYFDETILGKAWLQVPIMDQFAVRFDARIFAPVFRDPRQWENDAVVMPAVNFIFNF
;
A
#
# COMPACT_ATOMS: atom_id res chain seq x y z
N MET A 1 9.86 1.75 11.09
CA MET A 1 8.39 2.01 11.15
C MET A 1 7.88 1.61 12.52
N THR A 2 6.92 2.34 13.05
CA THR A 2 6.28 2.05 14.35
C THR A 2 4.83 1.61 14.18
N THR A 3 4.26 1.01 15.23
CA THR A 3 2.85 0.63 15.33
C THR A 3 2.12 1.61 16.24
N GLY A 4 0.94 2.07 15.80
CA GLY A 4 -0.05 2.69 16.67
C GLY A 4 -1.08 1.63 17.05
N GLY A 5 -1.38 1.51 18.34
CA GLY A 5 -2.23 0.47 18.94
C GLY A 5 -3.44 0.03 18.11
N MET A 6 -4.56 0.74 18.20
CA MET A 6 -5.81 0.34 17.53
C MET A 6 -6.09 1.20 16.28
N GLY A 7 -6.60 0.57 15.23
CA GLY A 7 -7.04 1.24 14.00
C GLY A 7 -8.29 0.60 13.41
N ILE A 8 -8.95 1.36 12.55
CA ILE A 8 -10.09 0.90 11.74
C ILE A 8 -9.69 0.93 10.28
N ASN A 9 -10.11 -0.09 9.52
CA ASN A 9 -10.00 -0.14 8.07
C ASN A 9 -11.37 -0.50 7.49
N GLY A 10 -11.77 0.21 6.44
CA GLY A 10 -13.02 -0.04 5.73
C GLY A 10 -12.82 0.16 4.24
N ALA A 11 -13.52 -0.67 3.44
CA ALA A 11 -13.56 -0.53 2.00
C ALA A 11 -14.99 -0.78 1.50
N PHE A 12 -15.40 0.01 0.51
CA PHE A 12 -16.71 -0.01 -0.10
C PHE A 12 -16.58 0.02 -1.61
N ASP A 13 -17.34 -0.86 -2.26
CA ASP A 13 -17.36 -0.99 -3.71
C ASP A 13 -18.74 -0.56 -4.24
N PHE A 14 -18.76 0.49 -5.04
CA PHE A 14 -19.98 1.02 -5.66
C PHE A 14 -20.00 0.66 -7.15
N PRO A 15 -20.91 -0.23 -7.61
CA PRO A 15 -21.01 -0.61 -9.01
C PRO A 15 -21.75 0.49 -9.79
N ILE A 16 -21.06 1.60 -10.09
CA ILE A 16 -21.58 2.68 -10.93
C ILE A 16 -20.91 2.56 -12.30
N ARG A 17 -21.74 2.29 -13.33
CA ARG A 17 -21.29 2.14 -14.71
C ARG A 17 -21.16 3.51 -15.36
N VAL A 18 -19.94 4.01 -15.49
CA VAL A 18 -19.65 5.26 -16.23
C VAL A 18 -19.30 4.95 -17.69
N ILE A 19 -18.68 3.80 -17.94
CA ILE A 19 -18.38 3.28 -19.28
C ILE A 19 -19.38 2.17 -19.61
N SER A 20 -19.77 2.07 -20.89
CA SER A 20 -20.60 0.97 -21.39
C SER A 20 -19.97 -0.36 -20.99
N GLU A 21 -20.71 -1.17 -20.21
CA GLU A 21 -20.43 -2.57 -19.86
C GLU A 21 -19.47 -2.88 -18.70
N SER A 22 -18.70 -1.96 -18.12
CA SER A 22 -18.00 -2.24 -16.85
C SER A 22 -17.53 -1.00 -16.09
N GLY A 23 -17.57 -1.09 -14.74
CA GLY A 23 -17.14 -0.01 -13.87
C GLY A 23 -17.49 -0.28 -12.40
N VAL A 24 -16.50 -0.24 -11.51
CA VAL A 24 -16.70 -0.23 -10.05
C VAL A 24 -15.85 0.86 -9.45
N PHE A 25 -16.46 1.71 -8.61
CA PHE A 25 -15.72 2.62 -7.75
C PHE A 25 -15.33 1.90 -6.47
N HIS A 26 -14.03 1.80 -6.24
CA HIS A 26 -13.48 1.30 -4.99
C HIS A 26 -13.12 2.50 -4.12
N VAL A 27 -13.72 2.57 -2.94
CA VAL A 27 -13.42 3.57 -1.91
C VAL A 27 -12.89 2.82 -0.69
N GLY A 28 -11.66 3.12 -0.28
CA GLY A 28 -11.01 2.49 0.86
C GLY A 28 -10.42 3.52 1.79
N GLY A 29 -10.36 3.21 3.07
CA GLY A 29 -9.60 4.03 4.01
C GLY A 29 -9.31 3.33 5.33
N SER A 30 -8.30 3.83 6.02
CA SER A 30 -8.01 3.46 7.40
C SER A 30 -7.61 4.65 8.24
N TYR A 31 -7.77 4.48 9.55
CA TYR A 31 -7.32 5.44 10.55
C TYR A 31 -6.79 4.69 11.78
N VAL A 32 -5.65 5.14 12.31
CA VAL A 32 -5.04 4.62 13.55
C VAL A 32 -5.28 5.64 14.66
N PHE A 33 -5.92 5.24 15.76
CA PHE A 33 -6.34 6.17 16.82
C PHE A 33 -5.28 6.38 17.91
N SER A 34 -4.46 5.37 18.17
CA SER A 34 -3.50 5.42 19.28
C SER A 34 -2.21 6.14 18.89
N ASP A 35 -1.50 6.67 19.89
CA ASP A 35 -0.16 7.21 19.72
C ASP A 35 0.82 6.12 19.29
N ALA A 36 1.90 6.56 18.63
CA ALA A 36 2.97 5.65 18.24
C ALA A 36 3.71 5.13 19.47
N VAL A 37 4.12 3.86 19.42
CA VAL A 37 5.01 3.27 20.43
C VAL A 37 6.45 3.38 19.94
N LYS A 38 7.37 3.84 20.76
CA LYS A 38 8.79 3.93 20.35
C LYS A 38 9.29 2.59 19.83
N SER A 39 9.87 2.58 18.63
CA SER A 39 10.46 1.38 18.04
C SER A 39 11.97 1.31 18.28
N ASP A 40 12.54 0.12 18.17
CA ASP A 40 14.00 -0.09 18.25
C ASP A 40 14.72 0.32 16.95
N HIS A 41 13.98 0.61 15.88
CA HIS A 41 14.50 0.89 14.53
C HIS A 41 14.16 2.31 14.09
N GLN A 42 14.60 3.29 14.87
CA GLN A 42 14.45 4.71 14.56
C GLN A 42 15.44 5.12 13.46
N VAL A 43 15.03 6.00 12.55
CA VAL A 43 15.89 6.54 11.50
C VAL A 43 16.40 7.91 11.93
N TYR A 44 17.70 8.14 11.79
CA TYR A 44 18.29 9.42 12.12
C TYR A 44 17.97 10.45 11.04
N ASN A 45 17.23 11.49 11.40
CA ASN A 45 16.90 12.59 10.50
C ASN A 45 17.92 13.73 10.67
N ILE A 46 18.66 14.03 9.60
CA ILE A 46 19.72 15.06 9.59
C ILE A 46 19.13 16.47 9.72
N ALA A 47 17.92 16.72 9.21
CA ALA A 47 17.30 18.04 9.23
C ALA A 47 16.80 18.43 10.62
N THR A 48 16.27 17.47 11.37
CA THR A 48 15.75 17.67 12.73
C THR A 48 16.77 17.31 13.81
N ASN A 49 17.87 16.63 13.44
CA ASN A 49 18.92 16.14 14.34
C ASN A 49 18.37 15.19 15.43
N LEU A 50 17.34 14.41 15.07
CA LEU A 50 16.60 13.51 15.95
C LEU A 50 16.45 12.12 15.34
N ASN A 51 16.34 11.11 16.21
CA ASN A 51 15.93 9.76 15.82
C ASN A 51 14.40 9.70 15.74
N GLU A 52 13.89 9.51 14.53
CA GLU A 52 12.47 9.53 14.20
C GLU A 52 11.91 8.14 13.90
N ASP A 53 10.68 7.92 14.34
CA ASP A 53 9.82 6.83 13.93
C ASP A 53 8.68 7.37 13.07
N TYR A 54 8.25 6.56 12.10
CA TYR A 54 7.21 6.94 11.15
C TYR A 54 5.97 6.06 11.30
N LEU A 55 4.81 6.70 11.40
CA LEU A 55 3.49 6.07 11.53
C LEU A 55 2.55 6.59 10.45
N VAL A 56 1.95 5.68 9.67
CA VAL A 56 0.83 6.03 8.78
C VAL A 56 -0.41 6.22 9.66
N ARG A 57 -0.83 7.47 9.85
CA ARG A 57 -2.00 7.81 10.67
C ARG A 57 -3.30 7.47 9.98
N PHE A 58 -3.40 7.82 8.70
CA PHE A 58 -4.55 7.48 7.89
C PHE A 58 -4.15 7.26 6.43
N HIS A 59 -4.94 6.45 5.72
CA HIS A 59 -4.92 6.41 4.27
C HIS A 59 -6.36 6.46 3.74
N ALA A 60 -6.54 7.04 2.57
CA ALA A 60 -7.79 7.01 1.84
C ALA A 60 -7.50 6.86 0.34
N THR A 61 -8.25 6.00 -0.33
CA THR A 61 -8.10 5.68 -1.75
C THR A 61 -9.47 5.73 -2.39
N MET A 62 -9.56 6.37 -3.56
CA MET A 62 -10.74 6.32 -4.42
C MET A 62 -10.28 5.99 -5.82
N GLN A 63 -10.69 4.83 -6.35
CA GLN A 63 -10.26 4.35 -7.67
C GLN A 63 -11.45 3.86 -8.48
N TYR A 64 -11.59 4.36 -9.70
CA TYR A 64 -12.48 3.80 -10.70
C TYR A 64 -11.79 2.65 -11.41
N THR A 65 -12.44 1.49 -11.44
CA THR A 65 -11.90 0.27 -12.05
C THR A 65 -12.78 -0.16 -13.22
N PHE A 66 -12.16 -0.42 -14.36
CA PHE A 66 -12.83 -0.99 -15.53
C PHE A 66 -11.93 -2.07 -16.14
N ALA A 67 -12.55 -3.04 -16.81
CA ALA A 67 -11.83 -4.17 -17.39
C ALA A 67 -12.12 -4.26 -18.88
N ILE A 68 -11.08 -4.55 -19.65
CA ILE A 68 -11.14 -4.85 -21.08
C ILE A 68 -10.66 -6.28 -21.24
N ARG A 69 -11.54 -7.13 -21.76
CA ARG A 69 -11.19 -8.49 -22.18
C ARG A 69 -10.76 -8.41 -23.64
N ILE A 70 -9.54 -8.85 -23.95
CA ILE A 70 -9.06 -8.90 -25.34
C ILE A 70 -9.58 -10.16 -26.02
N ASP A 71 -9.57 -11.27 -25.27
CA ASP A 71 -10.01 -12.59 -25.71
C ASP A 71 -10.50 -13.40 -24.51
N GLU A 72 -11.06 -14.59 -24.71
CA GLU A 72 -11.50 -15.50 -23.64
C GLU A 72 -10.38 -15.80 -22.62
N SER A 73 -9.13 -15.70 -23.07
CA SER A 73 -7.93 -16.07 -22.33
C SER A 73 -7.23 -14.91 -21.60
N PHE A 74 -7.47 -13.66 -22.01
CA PHE A 74 -6.67 -12.50 -21.60
C PHE A 74 -7.54 -11.32 -21.18
N MET A 75 -7.25 -10.80 -19.97
CA MET A 75 -7.95 -9.65 -19.41
C MET A 75 -6.96 -8.59 -18.95
N PHE A 76 -7.28 -7.33 -19.28
CA PHE A 76 -6.70 -6.16 -18.68
C PHE A 76 -7.71 -5.50 -17.76
N ARG A 77 -7.27 -5.09 -16.58
CA ARG A 77 -8.06 -4.28 -15.64
C ARG A 77 -7.28 -3.01 -15.36
N MET A 78 -7.91 -1.88 -15.59
CA MET A 78 -7.36 -0.57 -15.33
C MET A 78 -8.04 0.02 -14.11
N ARG A 79 -7.24 0.63 -13.24
CA ARG A 79 -7.68 1.34 -12.04
C ARG A 79 -7.12 2.74 -12.13
N LEU A 80 -7.95 3.76 -11.95
CA LEU A 80 -7.52 5.15 -11.98
C LEU A 80 -8.26 5.92 -10.91
N GLY A 81 -7.55 6.76 -10.17
CA GLY A 81 -8.16 7.67 -9.23
C GLY A 81 -7.13 8.38 -8.38
N GLY A 82 -7.44 8.57 -7.10
CA GLY A 82 -6.61 9.30 -6.15
C GLY A 82 -6.34 8.49 -4.90
N THR A 83 -5.15 8.66 -4.36
CA THR A 83 -4.78 8.14 -3.05
C THR A 83 -4.21 9.28 -2.22
N VAL A 84 -4.51 9.28 -0.93
CA VAL A 84 -3.94 10.18 0.06
C VAL A 84 -3.59 9.38 1.30
N TYR A 85 -2.45 9.69 1.90
CA TYR A 85 -2.07 9.17 3.20
C TYR A 85 -1.41 10.26 4.04
N ASN A 86 -1.46 10.08 5.34
CA ASN A 86 -0.76 10.94 6.28
C ASN A 86 0.30 10.13 7.03
N MET A 87 1.52 10.63 6.97
CA MET A 87 2.65 10.12 7.70
C MET A 87 2.93 11.06 8.88
N GLU A 88 3.03 10.51 10.07
CA GLU A 88 3.48 11.23 11.26
C GLU A 88 4.89 10.81 11.63
N SER A 89 5.70 11.78 12.02
CA SER A 89 7.05 11.59 12.53
C SER A 89 7.04 11.76 14.05
N TRP A 90 7.60 10.79 14.75
CA TRP A 90 7.63 10.74 16.21
C TRP A 90 9.08 10.64 16.68
N ALA A 91 9.46 11.47 17.65
CA ALA A 91 10.82 11.43 18.18
C ALA A 91 10.86 11.60 19.68
N THR A 92 12.00 11.23 20.23
CA THR A 92 12.29 11.46 21.64
C THR A 92 12.91 12.85 21.81
N THR A 93 12.23 13.76 22.50
CA THR A 93 12.73 15.12 22.76
C THR A 93 12.86 15.37 24.26
N ALA A 94 13.85 16.17 24.67
CA ALA A 94 13.95 16.63 26.05
C ALA A 94 12.74 17.52 26.40
N GLY A 95 12.15 17.30 27.58
CA GLY A 95 11.11 18.16 28.12
C GLY A 95 11.58 19.61 28.22
N GLN A 96 10.64 20.55 28.05
CA GLN A 96 10.91 21.99 28.15
C GLN A 96 11.06 22.48 29.60
N ASP A 97 10.65 21.68 30.58
CA ASP A 97 10.83 21.99 31.99
C ASP A 97 12.15 21.43 32.53
N LEU A 98 12.67 22.08 33.58
CA LEU A 98 13.92 21.78 34.30
C LEU A 98 14.03 20.36 34.89
N ASP A 99 13.05 19.50 34.64
CA ASP A 99 13.08 18.09 34.97
C ASP A 99 13.31 17.31 33.68
N THR A 100 14.40 16.54 33.63
CA THR A 100 14.96 15.91 32.43
C THR A 100 14.11 14.71 31.97
N ALA A 101 12.80 14.87 31.93
CA ALA A 101 11.87 13.89 31.40
C ALA A 101 12.05 13.81 29.89
N VAL A 102 12.54 12.66 29.45
CA VAL A 102 12.68 12.30 28.05
C VAL A 102 11.30 11.87 27.56
N ILE A 103 10.64 12.69 26.72
CA ILE A 103 9.26 12.44 26.29
C ILE A 103 9.25 12.04 24.82
N TYR A 104 8.55 10.95 24.51
CA TYR A 104 8.28 10.52 23.14
C TYR A 104 7.01 11.18 22.64
N ARG A 105 7.13 12.00 21.59
CA ARG A 105 6.00 12.77 21.05
C ARG A 105 6.08 12.91 19.54
N LYS A 106 4.93 13.22 18.96
CA LYS A 106 4.82 13.65 17.57
C LYS A 106 5.62 14.94 17.36
N VAL A 107 6.50 14.93 16.37
CA VAL A 107 7.35 16.08 15.99
C VAL A 107 6.86 16.71 14.69
N ASP A 108 6.41 15.89 13.74
CA ASP A 108 5.97 16.38 12.43
C ASP A 108 4.82 15.54 11.84
N ASN A 109 4.13 16.07 10.84
CA ASN A 109 3.19 15.35 10.01
C ASN A 109 3.21 15.81 8.55
N GLN A 110 3.31 14.84 7.65
CA GLN A 110 3.26 15.06 6.23
C GLN A 110 2.07 14.33 5.61
N THR A 111 1.21 15.08 4.92
CA THR A 111 0.13 14.51 4.11
C THR A 111 0.59 14.44 2.66
N VAL A 112 0.56 13.24 2.10
CA VAL A 112 0.95 12.96 0.71
C VAL A 112 -0.29 12.49 -0.03
N GLY A 113 -0.64 13.19 -1.09
CA GLY A 113 -1.79 12.86 -1.92
C GLY A 113 -1.47 13.07 -3.39
N GLY A 114 -2.11 12.27 -4.24
CA GLY A 114 -1.84 12.35 -5.67
C GLY A 114 -2.71 11.41 -6.48
N LEU A 115 -2.51 11.50 -7.80
CA LEU A 115 -3.12 10.57 -8.74
C LEU A 115 -2.49 9.19 -8.54
N SER A 116 -3.34 8.17 -8.49
CA SER A 116 -2.95 6.78 -8.40
C SER A 116 -3.59 6.00 -9.54
N GLY A 117 -2.81 5.15 -10.19
CA GLY A 117 -3.29 4.29 -11.25
C GLY A 117 -2.72 2.89 -11.12
N ALA A 118 -3.42 1.89 -11.65
CA ALA A 118 -2.89 0.55 -11.78
C ALA A 118 -3.39 -0.12 -13.06
N VAL A 119 -2.54 -0.96 -13.63
CA VAL A 119 -2.88 -1.83 -14.75
C VAL A 119 -2.59 -3.25 -14.31
N ASP A 120 -3.62 -4.08 -14.31
CA ASP A 120 -3.55 -5.51 -14.00
C ASP A 120 -3.76 -6.29 -15.30
N PHE A 121 -2.83 -7.19 -15.62
CA PHE A 121 -2.94 -8.19 -16.67
C PHE A 121 -3.15 -9.57 -16.06
N MET A 122 -4.08 -10.34 -16.61
CA MET A 122 -4.38 -11.70 -16.16
C MET A 122 -4.54 -12.61 -17.36
N ALA A 123 -3.84 -13.75 -17.34
CA ALA A 123 -3.99 -14.83 -18.29
C ALA A 123 -4.60 -16.05 -17.59
N THR A 124 -5.79 -16.44 -18.00
CA THR A 124 -6.61 -17.46 -17.32
C THR A 124 -6.75 -18.77 -18.08
N ALA A 125 -6.37 -18.81 -19.36
CA ALA A 125 -6.53 -20.00 -20.21
C ALA A 125 -5.43 -21.05 -20.06
N TRP A 126 -4.33 -20.72 -19.37
CA TRP A 126 -3.27 -21.69 -19.12
C TRP A 126 -3.66 -22.59 -17.96
N SER A 127 -3.12 -23.81 -17.93
CA SER A 127 -3.26 -24.73 -16.79
C SER A 127 -2.78 -24.10 -15.47
N THR A 128 -1.91 -23.11 -15.57
CA THR A 128 -1.41 -22.29 -14.44
C THR A 128 -1.74 -20.82 -14.73
N PRO A 129 -2.80 -20.25 -14.14
CA PRO A 129 -3.10 -18.83 -14.29
C PRO A 129 -1.95 -17.95 -13.81
N VAL A 130 -1.66 -16.90 -14.58
CA VAL A 130 -0.62 -15.92 -14.25
C VAL A 130 -1.17 -14.51 -14.37
N GLY A 131 -0.54 -13.58 -13.66
CA GLY A 131 -0.83 -12.18 -13.86
C GLY A 131 0.24 -11.26 -13.33
N PHE A 132 0.14 -10.02 -13.77
CA PHE A 132 1.04 -8.95 -13.39
C PHE A 132 0.24 -7.68 -13.17
N THR A 133 0.63 -6.91 -12.16
CA THR A 133 0.05 -5.63 -11.79
C THR A 133 1.16 -4.61 -11.75
N LEU A 134 0.97 -3.49 -12.43
CA LEU A 134 1.79 -2.30 -12.29
C LEU A 134 0.94 -1.19 -11.70
N SER A 135 1.29 -0.70 -10.52
CA SER A 135 0.62 0.43 -9.89
C SER A 135 1.58 1.61 -9.78
N TYR A 136 1.04 2.81 -9.96
CA TYR A 136 1.73 4.09 -9.82
C TYR A 136 1.01 4.92 -8.77
N PHE A 137 1.77 5.50 -7.86
CA PHE A 137 1.27 6.50 -6.93
C PHE A 137 2.45 7.29 -6.36
N ASP A 138 2.31 8.62 -6.28
CA ASP A 138 3.28 9.47 -5.58
C ASP A 138 4.73 9.26 -6.07
N GLU A 139 4.89 9.21 -7.40
CA GLU A 139 6.19 9.02 -8.07
C GLU A 139 6.88 7.67 -7.78
N THR A 140 6.14 6.75 -7.16
CA THR A 140 6.56 5.37 -6.89
C THR A 140 5.86 4.39 -7.82
N ILE A 141 6.54 3.28 -8.09
CA ILE A 141 6.00 2.15 -8.83
C ILE A 141 5.94 0.94 -7.91
N LEU A 142 4.77 0.29 -7.89
CA LEU A 142 4.55 -1.00 -7.27
C LEU A 142 4.24 -2.04 -8.34
N GLY A 143 5.18 -2.93 -8.57
CA GLY A 143 4.99 -4.13 -9.38
C GLY A 143 4.49 -5.30 -8.52
N LYS A 144 3.55 -6.09 -9.02
CA LYS A 144 3.18 -7.38 -8.44
C LYS A 144 3.07 -8.41 -9.55
N ALA A 145 3.88 -9.46 -9.50
CA ALA A 145 3.72 -10.65 -10.34
C ALA A 145 3.11 -11.78 -9.50
N TRP A 146 2.29 -12.61 -10.13
CA TRP A 146 1.74 -13.78 -9.47
C TRP A 146 1.53 -14.95 -10.41
N LEU A 147 1.68 -16.15 -9.87
CA LEU A 147 1.52 -17.43 -10.56
C LEU A 147 0.73 -18.37 -9.66
N GLN A 148 -0.38 -18.90 -10.17
CA GLN A 148 -1.27 -19.78 -9.43
C GLN A 148 -1.24 -21.19 -10.02
N VAL A 149 -0.76 -22.15 -9.25
CA VAL A 149 -0.73 -23.57 -9.61
C VAL A 149 -1.96 -24.26 -8.99
N PRO A 150 -2.97 -24.64 -9.79
CA PRO A 150 -4.04 -25.49 -9.30
C PRO A 150 -3.49 -26.90 -9.06
N ILE A 151 -3.68 -27.42 -7.85
CA ILE A 151 -3.27 -28.79 -7.47
C ILE A 151 -4.47 -29.73 -7.59
N MET A 152 -5.63 -29.26 -7.17
CA MET A 152 -6.93 -29.92 -7.31
C MET A 152 -7.99 -28.83 -7.58
N ASP A 153 -9.20 -29.20 -8.00
CA ASP A 153 -10.25 -28.23 -8.32
C ASP A 153 -10.57 -27.24 -7.18
N GLN A 154 -10.38 -27.70 -5.93
CA GLN A 154 -10.66 -26.95 -4.71
C GLN A 154 -9.40 -26.37 -4.05
N PHE A 155 -8.21 -26.67 -4.55
CA PHE A 155 -6.95 -26.31 -3.91
C PHE A 155 -5.92 -25.80 -4.90
N ALA A 156 -5.45 -24.58 -4.68
CA ALA A 156 -4.40 -23.97 -5.47
C ALA A 156 -3.33 -23.32 -4.58
N VAL A 157 -2.08 -23.37 -5.05
CA VAL A 157 -0.97 -22.64 -4.46
C VAL A 157 -0.66 -21.45 -5.34
N ARG A 158 -0.60 -20.26 -4.74
CA ARG A 158 -0.30 -19.01 -5.44
C ARG A 158 0.99 -18.41 -4.92
N PHE A 159 1.94 -18.23 -5.83
CA PHE A 159 3.18 -17.50 -5.59
C PHE A 159 2.98 -16.05 -6.01
N ASP A 160 3.24 -15.12 -5.11
CA ASP A 160 3.19 -13.68 -5.34
C ASP A 160 4.60 -13.10 -5.12
N ALA A 161 5.01 -12.18 -5.98
CA ALA A 161 6.19 -11.34 -5.76
C ALA A 161 5.78 -9.87 -5.94
N ARG A 162 5.98 -9.07 -4.90
CA ARG A 162 5.73 -7.62 -4.94
C ARG A 162 7.06 -6.88 -4.91
N ILE A 163 7.18 -5.85 -5.72
CA ILE A 163 8.37 -5.01 -5.83
C ILE A 163 7.90 -3.56 -5.71
N PHE A 164 8.43 -2.84 -4.73
CA PHE A 164 8.19 -1.42 -4.54
C PHE A 164 9.49 -0.65 -4.76
N ALA A 165 9.44 0.43 -5.54
CA ALA A 165 10.55 1.36 -5.70
C ALA A 165 10.04 2.79 -5.98
N PRO A 166 10.60 3.83 -5.34
CA PRO A 166 10.47 5.20 -5.81
C PRO A 166 11.34 5.36 -7.07
N VAL A 167 10.71 5.68 -8.20
CA VAL A 167 11.40 5.70 -9.51
C VAL A 167 11.65 7.13 -10.00
N PHE A 168 10.74 8.05 -9.71
CA PHE A 168 10.81 9.43 -10.19
C PHE A 168 11.20 10.45 -9.12
N ARG A 169 11.48 9.97 -7.89
CA ARG A 169 11.97 10.77 -6.78
C ARG A 169 12.91 9.98 -5.90
N ASP A 170 13.65 10.69 -5.07
CA ASP A 170 14.40 10.07 -3.98
C ASP A 170 13.45 9.44 -2.94
N PRO A 171 13.87 8.33 -2.33
CA PRO A 171 13.14 7.68 -1.23
C PRO A 171 12.97 8.68 -0.08
N ARG A 172 11.77 8.71 0.51
CA ARG A 172 11.58 9.46 1.75
C ARG A 172 12.24 8.74 2.91
N GLN A 173 12.46 9.44 4.02
CA GLN A 173 13.12 8.88 5.21
C GLN A 173 12.44 7.62 5.78
N TRP A 174 11.15 7.42 5.48
CA TRP A 174 10.37 6.25 5.88
C TRP A 174 10.24 5.16 4.80
N GLU A 175 10.87 5.34 3.65
CA GLU A 175 10.84 4.43 2.51
C GLU A 175 12.23 3.83 2.29
N ASN A 176 12.27 2.65 1.68
CA ASN A 176 13.51 2.07 1.18
C ASN A 176 13.56 2.23 -0.35
N ASP A 177 14.77 2.28 -0.90
CA ASP A 177 15.05 2.41 -2.34
C ASP A 177 14.40 1.30 -3.18
N ALA A 178 14.42 0.07 -2.66
CA ALA A 178 13.73 -1.05 -3.27
C ALA A 178 13.37 -2.09 -2.21
N VAL A 179 12.13 -2.57 -2.23
CA VAL A 179 11.70 -3.68 -1.37
C VAL A 179 11.05 -4.75 -2.23
N VAL A 180 11.57 -5.97 -2.10
CA VAL A 180 11.00 -7.17 -2.71
C VAL A 180 10.34 -8.01 -1.62
N MET A 181 9.05 -8.29 -1.79
CA MET A 181 8.23 -9.05 -0.84
C MET A 181 7.66 -10.29 -1.55
N PRO A 182 8.36 -11.44 -1.47
CA PRO A 182 7.80 -12.70 -1.93
C PRO A 182 6.75 -13.22 -0.92
N ALA A 183 5.69 -13.84 -1.43
CA ALA A 183 4.66 -14.47 -0.60
C ALA A 183 4.14 -15.75 -1.27
N VAL A 184 3.72 -16.70 -0.43
CA VAL A 184 3.05 -17.94 -0.85
C VAL A 184 1.69 -17.97 -0.18
N ASN A 185 0.64 -18.10 -0.98
CA ASN A 185 -0.73 -18.16 -0.52
C ASN A 185 -1.32 -19.53 -0.86
N PHE A 186 -2.01 -20.13 0.11
CA PHE A 186 -2.80 -21.34 -0.10
C PHE A 186 -4.26 -20.94 -0.28
N ILE A 187 -4.84 -21.31 -1.42
CA ILE A 187 -6.20 -20.95 -1.81
C ILE A 187 -7.06 -22.21 -1.74
N PHE A 188 -8.11 -22.15 -0.93
CA PHE A 188 -9.11 -23.21 -0.78
C PHE A 188 -10.47 -22.67 -1.25
N ASN A 189 -11.06 -23.36 -2.23
CA ASN A 189 -12.41 -23.07 -2.71
C ASN A 189 -13.35 -24.17 -2.19
N PHE A 190 -14.44 -23.77 -1.52
CA PHE A 190 -15.46 -24.66 -0.96
C PHE A 190 -16.80 -24.51 -1.68
#